data_AF-A0A1E3S0H2-F1
#
_entry.id   AF-A0A1E3S0H2-F1
#
_cell.length_a   1.000
_cell.length_b   1.000
_cell.length_c   1.000
_cell.angle_alpha   90.00
_cell.angle_beta   90.00
_cell.angle_gamma   90.00
#
_symmetry.space_group_name_H-M   'P 1'
#
loop_
_entity.id
_entity.type
_entity.pdbx_description
1 polymer ?
#
loop_
_entity_poly.entity_id
_entity_poly.type
_entity_poly.pdbx_seq_one_letter_code
_entity_poly.pdbx_strand_id
1 'polypeptide(L)'
;MDVRALSHSQWLALRNIGFGGELPSGEVDRSYRGQSTVRNVCAVDLALTTGMRLTEWSTLLDAEIPSSDGGASLVLEACAKNARRRRVYIPASTVKAVELYRATERKSLVRKAQTALRRRLPTLAVATHIDPTAGKLTYRQKGIDTREDFAAIPPEVRRLLVRVDAAGYIEPLSLFVGKGGRPPSQRRWHQYFEDANDRLAAFGSSPPTMPPAVTPHDLRHTFAVVMLRSLQRRAMLLEQSRTRTGFGTISEHIVHNPLLTLQRLLGHASPSTTMVYLRFVDESDELIQRAFESWSDDTRDYATYVLDELELEAQSS
;
A
#
# COMPACT_ATOMS: atom_id res chain seq x y z
N MET A 1 14.71 -12.02 -13.61
CA MET A 1 14.08 -11.02 -12.72
C MET A 1 15.04 -10.85 -11.57
N ASP A 2 15.60 -9.66 -11.44
CA ASP A 2 16.51 -9.32 -10.36
C ASP A 2 15.65 -8.86 -9.17
N VAL A 3 15.58 -9.68 -8.13
CA VAL A 3 14.79 -9.39 -6.93
C VAL A 3 15.70 -8.72 -5.93
N ARG A 4 15.35 -7.49 -5.54
CA ARG A 4 16.09 -6.73 -4.55
C ARG A 4 15.15 -6.38 -3.40
N ALA A 5 15.48 -6.88 -2.22
CA ALA A 5 14.81 -6.53 -0.98
C ALA A 5 15.65 -5.51 -0.22
N LEU A 6 15.02 -4.46 0.30
CA LEU A 6 15.70 -3.47 1.11
C LEU A 6 15.92 -3.99 2.53
N SER A 7 17.07 -3.67 3.10
CA SER A 7 17.29 -3.80 4.54
C SER A 7 16.43 -2.80 5.33
N HIS A 8 16.30 -3.02 6.64
CA HIS A 8 15.55 -2.09 7.49
C HIS A 8 16.16 -0.69 7.48
N SER A 9 17.49 -0.61 7.56
CA SER A 9 18.21 0.66 7.52
C SER A 9 18.06 1.36 6.16
N GLN A 10 18.14 0.61 5.06
CA GLN A 10 17.90 1.14 3.70
C GLN A 10 16.47 1.67 3.55
N TRP A 11 15.49 0.96 4.10
CA TRP A 11 14.11 1.43 4.13
C TRP A 11 13.95 2.72 4.95
N LEU A 12 14.47 2.78 6.18
CA LEU A 12 14.38 3.98 7.01
C LEU A 12 15.06 5.17 6.32
N ALA A 13 16.21 4.96 5.69
CA ALA A 13 16.89 5.99 4.92
C ALA A 13 16.01 6.49 3.75
N LEU A 14 15.48 5.59 2.93
CA LEU A 14 14.57 5.96 1.84
C LEU A 14 13.35 6.73 2.35
N ARG A 15 12.72 6.22 3.39
CA ARG A 15 11.50 6.79 3.97
C ARG A 15 11.75 8.17 4.56
N ASN A 16 12.69 8.28 5.49
CA ASN A 16 12.87 9.48 6.30
C ASN A 16 13.73 10.53 5.59
N ILE A 17 14.86 10.11 4.98
CA ILE A 17 15.77 11.03 4.29
C ILE A 17 15.24 11.31 2.88
N GLY A 18 15.00 10.26 2.08
CA GLY A 18 14.61 10.37 0.69
C GLY A 18 13.25 11.05 0.50
N PHE A 19 12.19 10.51 1.10
CA PHE A 19 10.83 11.06 0.98
C PHE A 19 10.46 12.06 2.08
N GLY A 20 10.89 11.80 3.32
CA GLY A 20 10.54 12.58 4.51
C GLY A 20 11.26 13.93 4.60
N GLY A 21 12.44 14.06 3.98
CA GLY A 21 13.22 15.30 4.03
C GLY A 21 14.04 15.47 5.29
N GLU A 22 14.30 14.40 6.04
CA GLU A 22 15.20 14.43 7.19
C GLU A 22 16.66 14.43 6.72
N LEU A 23 17.57 14.84 7.61
CA LEU A 23 19.01 14.62 7.48
C LEU A 23 19.36 13.18 7.94
N PRO A 24 20.54 12.65 7.57
CA PRO A 24 21.01 11.36 8.10
C PRO A 24 21.11 11.31 9.63
N SER A 25 21.21 12.46 10.30
CA SER A 25 21.16 12.57 11.77
C SER A 25 19.76 12.36 12.37
N GLY A 26 18.71 12.32 11.54
CA GLY A 26 17.30 12.29 11.98
C GLY A 26 16.70 13.68 12.25
N GLU A 27 17.47 14.75 12.07
CA GLU A 27 16.98 16.13 12.22
C GLU A 27 16.22 16.60 10.98
N VAL A 28 15.33 17.57 11.16
CA VAL A 28 14.62 18.21 10.05
C VAL A 28 15.59 19.04 9.22
N ASP A 29 15.69 18.74 7.93
CA ASP A 29 16.48 19.52 6.98
C ASP A 29 15.76 20.83 6.63
N ARG A 30 16.20 21.95 7.22
CA ARG A 30 15.62 23.28 6.96
C ARG A 30 15.82 23.77 5.52
N SER A 31 16.80 23.23 4.81
CA SER A 31 17.07 23.55 3.42
C SER A 31 16.16 22.76 2.47
N TYR A 32 15.54 21.67 2.94
CA TYR A 32 14.69 20.84 2.11
C TYR A 32 13.47 21.62 1.62
N ARG A 33 13.24 21.52 0.30
CA ARG A 33 12.12 22.17 -0.40
C ARG A 33 11.16 21.16 -1.01
N GLY A 34 11.29 19.88 -0.64
CA GLY A 34 10.34 18.85 -1.06
C GLY A 34 8.92 19.20 -0.63
N GLN A 35 7.97 18.97 -1.53
CA GLN A 35 6.56 19.22 -1.26
C GLN A 35 5.84 17.92 -0.95
N SER A 36 4.89 18.00 -0.03
CA SER A 36 4.01 16.88 0.33
C SER A 36 4.76 15.68 0.91
N THR A 37 5.61 15.91 1.90
CA THR A 37 6.47 14.87 2.49
C THR A 37 5.62 13.83 3.21
N VAL A 38 4.60 14.27 3.96
CA VAL A 38 3.67 13.38 4.66
C VAL A 38 2.93 12.49 3.65
N ARG A 39 2.47 13.06 2.52
CA ARG A 39 1.87 12.28 1.43
C ARG A 39 2.83 11.22 0.88
N ASN A 40 4.07 11.62 0.60
CA ASN A 40 5.04 10.75 -0.04
C ASN A 40 5.47 9.60 0.88
N VAL A 41 5.76 9.90 2.14
CA VAL A 41 6.07 8.90 3.18
C VAL A 41 4.90 7.94 3.35
N CYS A 42 3.68 8.46 3.51
CA CYS A 42 2.48 7.63 3.60
C CYS A 42 2.30 6.71 2.38
N ALA A 43 2.59 7.19 1.17
CA ALA A 43 2.48 6.39 -0.05
C ALA A 43 3.49 5.25 -0.11
N VAL A 44 4.73 5.48 0.30
CA VAL A 44 5.74 4.40 0.31
C VAL A 44 5.54 3.44 1.48
N ASP A 45 5.07 3.92 2.64
CA ASP A 45 4.68 3.07 3.77
C ASP A 45 3.61 2.09 3.29
N LEU A 46 2.54 2.60 2.66
CA LEU A 46 1.48 1.80 2.09
C LEU A 46 2.00 0.80 1.03
N ALA A 47 2.89 1.22 0.13
CA ALA A 47 3.45 0.34 -0.89
C ALA A 47 4.23 -0.83 -0.28
N LEU A 48 5.06 -0.55 0.74
CA LEU A 48 5.91 -1.53 1.38
C LEU A 48 5.11 -2.48 2.29
N THR A 49 4.12 -1.99 3.02
CA THR A 49 3.38 -2.82 3.99
C THR A 49 2.31 -3.70 3.37
N THR A 50 1.92 -3.44 2.13
CA THR A 50 0.82 -4.14 1.45
C THR A 50 1.26 -4.94 0.22
N GLY A 51 2.47 -4.70 -0.28
CA GLY A 51 2.97 -5.28 -1.53
C GLY A 51 2.18 -4.86 -2.77
N MET A 52 1.34 -3.83 -2.69
CA MET A 52 0.58 -3.30 -3.81
C MET A 52 1.52 -2.77 -4.92
N ARG A 53 1.08 -2.90 -6.17
CA ARG A 53 1.73 -2.28 -7.31
C ARG A 53 1.48 -0.78 -7.30
N LEU A 54 2.38 -0.05 -7.97
CA LEU A 54 2.25 1.41 -8.17
C LEU A 54 0.84 1.82 -8.59
N THR A 55 0.26 1.17 -9.60
CA THR A 55 -1.11 1.49 -10.04
C THR A 55 -2.13 1.31 -8.93
N GLU A 56 -2.07 0.20 -8.18
CA GLU A 56 -3.07 -0.15 -7.17
C GLU A 56 -3.07 0.85 -6.02
N TRP A 57 -1.92 1.08 -5.36
CA TRP A 57 -1.87 1.99 -4.22
C TRP A 57 -2.02 3.46 -4.62
N SER A 58 -1.55 3.86 -5.81
CA SER A 58 -1.65 5.26 -6.26
C SER A 58 -3.06 5.69 -6.67
N THR A 59 -3.97 4.73 -6.89
CA THR A 59 -5.37 4.97 -7.26
C THR A 59 -6.38 4.54 -6.20
N LEU A 60 -5.93 4.27 -4.96
CA LEU A 60 -6.86 4.09 -3.85
C LEU A 60 -7.72 5.35 -3.65
N LEU A 61 -8.97 5.10 -3.32
CA LEU A 61 -9.93 6.11 -2.91
C LEU A 61 -9.84 6.30 -1.40
N ASP A 62 -10.07 7.52 -0.96
CA ASP A 62 -10.08 7.90 0.45
C ASP A 62 -11.14 7.09 1.23
N ALA A 63 -12.29 6.81 0.62
CA ALA A 63 -13.35 6.03 1.25
C ALA A 63 -13.02 4.53 1.43
N GLU A 64 -11.99 4.00 0.75
CA GLU A 64 -11.60 2.57 0.86
C GLU A 64 -10.78 2.27 2.12
N ILE A 65 -10.23 3.28 2.79
CA ILE A 65 -9.47 3.12 4.04
C ILE A 65 -10.27 3.80 5.16
N PRO A 66 -11.01 3.06 6.00
CA PRO A 66 -11.74 3.65 7.11
C PRO A 66 -10.78 4.24 8.15
N SER A 67 -11.24 5.26 8.86
CA SER A 67 -10.55 5.74 10.06
C SER A 67 -10.81 4.72 11.18
N SER A 68 -9.79 3.98 11.58
CA SER A 68 -9.87 2.97 12.63
C SER A 68 -8.59 2.96 13.47
N ASP A 69 -8.72 2.54 14.74
CA ASP A 69 -7.56 2.32 15.61
C ASP A 69 -6.76 1.07 15.20
N GLY A 70 -7.42 0.13 14.50
CA GLY A 70 -6.82 -1.07 13.91
C GLY A 70 -6.49 -0.92 12.42
N GLY A 71 -6.02 -2.01 11.81
CA GLY A 71 -5.77 -2.07 10.37
C GLY A 71 -7.04 -2.13 9.51
N ALA A 72 -6.88 -2.07 8.20
CA ALA A 72 -7.99 -2.05 7.25
C ALA A 72 -7.81 -3.12 6.17
N SER A 73 -8.90 -3.76 5.76
CA SER A 73 -8.91 -4.70 4.64
C SER A 73 -9.67 -4.13 3.45
N LEU A 74 -9.11 -4.28 2.26
CA LEU A 74 -9.76 -3.85 1.02
C LEU A 74 -9.58 -4.88 -0.10
N VAL A 75 -10.46 -4.80 -1.10
CA VAL A 75 -10.43 -5.67 -2.27
C VAL A 75 -9.88 -4.91 -3.47
N LEU A 76 -8.89 -5.49 -4.13
CA LEU A 76 -8.31 -4.99 -5.38
C LEU A 76 -8.75 -5.86 -6.55
N GLU A 77 -9.21 -5.24 -7.64
CA GLU A 77 -9.56 -5.96 -8.86
C GLU A 77 -9.15 -5.18 -10.12
N ALA A 78 -9.88 -4.13 -10.52
CA ALA A 78 -9.69 -3.41 -11.77
C ALA A 78 -8.33 -2.71 -11.91
N CYS A 79 -7.64 -2.48 -10.78
CA CYS A 79 -6.29 -1.89 -10.78
C CYS A 79 -5.16 -2.93 -10.89
N ALA A 80 -5.46 -4.23 -10.75
CA ALA A 80 -4.49 -5.32 -10.76
C ALA A 80 -4.15 -5.79 -12.19
N LYS A 81 -3.01 -6.47 -12.40
CA LYS A 81 -2.79 -7.20 -13.69
C LYS A 81 -3.95 -8.16 -13.88
N ASN A 82 -4.52 -8.17 -15.08
CA ASN A 82 -5.53 -9.13 -15.49
C ASN A 82 -6.78 -9.13 -14.59
N ALA A 83 -7.05 -8.02 -13.88
CA ALA A 83 -8.21 -7.85 -13.01
C ALA A 83 -8.42 -8.97 -11.98
N ARG A 84 -7.34 -9.54 -11.42
CA ARG A 84 -7.49 -10.60 -10.42
C ARG A 84 -7.90 -10.03 -9.07
N ARG A 85 -9.14 -10.30 -8.69
CA ARG A 85 -9.72 -9.96 -7.40
C ARG A 85 -8.90 -10.58 -6.27
N ARG A 86 -8.38 -9.76 -5.35
CA ARG A 86 -7.68 -10.21 -4.14
C ARG A 86 -7.91 -9.24 -2.98
N ARG A 87 -7.91 -9.78 -1.76
CA ARG A 87 -7.94 -9.00 -0.53
C ARG A 87 -6.54 -8.58 -0.12
N VAL A 88 -6.41 -7.37 0.42
CA VAL A 88 -5.17 -6.83 0.97
C VAL A 88 -5.46 -6.22 2.32
N TYR A 89 -4.58 -6.51 3.26
CA TYR A 89 -4.59 -5.90 4.58
C TYR A 89 -3.61 -4.73 4.64
N ILE A 90 -4.05 -3.64 5.24
CA ILE A 90 -3.27 -2.45 5.56
C ILE A 90 -3.07 -2.47 7.08
N PRO A 91 -1.82 -2.54 7.58
CA PRO A 91 -1.59 -2.56 9.02
C PRO A 91 -2.06 -1.27 9.70
N ALA A 92 -2.40 -1.36 10.99
CA ALA A 92 -2.85 -0.22 11.80
C ALA A 92 -1.88 0.97 11.78
N SER A 93 -0.57 0.68 11.82
CA SER A 93 0.50 1.70 11.72
C SER A 93 0.43 2.48 10.40
N THR A 94 0.12 1.81 9.29
CA THR A 94 -0.05 2.43 7.98
C THR A 94 -1.36 3.21 7.89
N VAL A 95 -2.45 2.72 8.49
CA VAL A 95 -3.71 3.47 8.62
C VAL A 95 -3.48 4.76 9.40
N LYS A 96 -2.73 4.73 10.51
CA LYS A 96 -2.34 5.92 11.27
C LYS A 96 -1.55 6.93 10.44
N ALA A 97 -0.62 6.46 9.59
CA ALA A 97 0.10 7.34 8.65
C ALA A 97 -0.84 7.99 7.61
N VAL A 98 -1.83 7.23 7.11
CA VAL A 98 -2.90 7.75 6.24
C VAL A 98 -3.72 8.83 6.97
N GLU A 99 -4.10 8.59 8.23
CA GLU A 99 -4.85 9.57 9.05
C GLU A 99 -4.05 10.85 9.29
N LEU A 100 -2.75 10.75 9.60
CA LEU A 100 -1.89 11.92 9.73
C LEU A 100 -1.88 12.75 8.44
N TYR A 101 -1.73 12.10 7.27
CA TYR A 101 -1.79 12.77 5.98
C TYR A 101 -3.16 13.41 5.71
N ARG A 102 -4.27 12.72 6.00
CA ARG A 102 -5.65 13.24 5.90
C ARG A 102 -5.85 14.49 6.76
N ALA A 103 -5.38 14.44 7.99
CA ALA A 103 -5.55 15.51 8.96
C ALA A 103 -4.71 16.76 8.64
N THR A 104 -3.60 16.60 7.91
CA THR A 104 -2.60 17.66 7.66
C THR A 104 -2.54 18.10 6.19
N GLU A 105 -1.60 17.58 5.41
CA GLU A 105 -1.27 18.05 4.07
C GLU A 105 -2.45 17.92 3.10
N ARG A 106 -3.23 16.85 3.20
CA ARG A 106 -4.34 16.58 2.27
C ARG A 106 -5.36 17.70 2.27
N LYS A 107 -5.85 18.11 3.45
CA LYS A 107 -6.79 19.23 3.62
C LYS A 107 -6.25 20.52 3.01
N SER A 108 -4.97 20.82 3.26
CA SER A 108 -4.30 22.01 2.70
C SER A 108 -4.21 21.97 1.17
N LEU A 109 -3.86 20.82 0.60
CA LEU A 109 -3.76 20.61 -0.85
C LEU A 109 -5.12 20.75 -1.53
N VAL A 110 -6.17 20.14 -0.97
CA VAL A 110 -7.54 20.23 -1.52
C VAL A 110 -8.08 21.65 -1.44
N ARG A 111 -7.84 22.36 -0.31
CA ARG A 111 -8.22 23.77 -0.16
C ARG A 111 -7.55 24.66 -1.20
N LYS A 112 -6.24 24.50 -1.40
CA LYS A 112 -5.47 25.24 -2.43
C LYS A 112 -5.89 24.88 -3.85
N ALA A 113 -6.47 23.70 -4.06
CA ALA A 113 -6.90 23.20 -5.36
C ALA A 113 -8.31 23.63 -5.78
N GLN A 114 -9.12 24.24 -4.90
CA GLN A 114 -10.54 24.50 -5.16
C GLN A 114 -10.80 25.24 -6.47
N THR A 115 -10.05 26.30 -6.78
CA THR A 115 -10.20 27.04 -8.06
C THR A 115 -9.95 26.15 -9.27
N ALA A 116 -8.92 25.29 -9.21
CA ALA A 116 -8.60 24.38 -10.31
C ALA A 116 -9.64 23.25 -10.44
N LEU A 117 -10.19 22.77 -9.32
CA LEU A 117 -11.24 21.75 -9.28
C LEU A 117 -12.54 22.30 -9.86
N ARG A 118 -12.97 23.50 -9.47
CA ARG A 118 -14.19 24.15 -10.00
C ARG A 118 -14.15 24.31 -11.51
N ARG A 119 -13.02 24.80 -12.05
CA ARG A 119 -12.81 24.92 -13.50
C ARG A 119 -12.92 23.58 -14.23
N ARG A 120 -12.56 22.47 -13.57
CA ARG A 120 -12.53 21.13 -14.17
C ARG A 120 -13.79 20.32 -13.91
N LEU A 121 -14.68 20.77 -13.03
CA LEU A 121 -15.86 20.04 -12.58
C LEU A 121 -16.67 19.40 -13.74
N PRO A 122 -16.89 20.06 -14.90
CA PRO A 122 -17.60 19.44 -16.03
C PRO A 122 -16.95 18.15 -16.58
N THR A 123 -15.66 17.94 -16.31
CA THR A 123 -14.88 16.76 -16.75
C THR A 123 -14.72 15.69 -15.68
N LEU A 124 -15.18 15.95 -14.46
CA LEU A 124 -15.03 15.06 -13.31
C LEU A 124 -16.23 14.13 -13.18
N ALA A 125 -16.05 13.04 -12.43
CA ALA A 125 -17.12 12.13 -12.07
C ALA A 125 -17.58 12.47 -10.65
N VAL A 126 -18.83 12.88 -10.47
CA VAL A 126 -19.36 13.35 -9.19
C VAL A 126 -20.02 12.17 -8.46
N ALA A 127 -19.45 11.76 -7.34
CA ALA A 127 -20.03 10.76 -6.47
C ALA A 127 -21.33 11.30 -5.84
N THR A 128 -22.42 10.55 -6.02
CA THR A 128 -23.75 10.87 -5.50
C THR A 128 -24.06 10.06 -4.24
N HIS A 129 -23.51 8.85 -4.13
CA HIS A 129 -23.65 8.00 -2.96
C HIS A 129 -22.39 7.17 -2.76
N ILE A 130 -21.91 7.08 -1.52
CA ILE A 130 -20.73 6.31 -1.13
C ILE A 130 -21.16 5.38 0.01
N ASP A 131 -21.00 4.08 -0.18
CA ASP A 131 -21.27 3.07 0.83
C ASP A 131 -19.96 2.29 1.12
N PRO A 132 -19.14 2.77 2.06
CA PRO A 132 -17.88 2.12 2.41
C PRO A 132 -18.07 0.70 2.93
N THR A 133 -19.14 0.44 3.68
CA THR A 133 -19.42 -0.86 4.29
C THR A 133 -19.76 -1.91 3.24
N ALA A 134 -20.60 -1.55 2.26
CA ALA A 134 -20.88 -2.44 1.13
C ALA A 134 -19.77 -2.43 0.06
N GLY A 135 -18.79 -1.53 0.17
CA GLY A 135 -17.73 -1.35 -0.81
C GLY A 135 -18.24 -0.82 -2.16
N LYS A 136 -19.30 -0.01 -2.17
CA LYS A 136 -19.99 0.45 -3.39
C LYS A 136 -19.94 1.96 -3.55
N LEU A 137 -19.88 2.40 -4.80
CA LEU A 137 -19.93 3.80 -5.18
C LEU A 137 -20.94 4.03 -6.29
N THR A 138 -21.77 5.05 -6.14
CA THR A 138 -22.57 5.60 -7.23
C THR A 138 -22.01 6.96 -7.63
N TYR A 139 -21.74 7.15 -8.91
CA TYR A 139 -21.20 8.39 -9.45
C TYR A 139 -21.84 8.76 -10.79
N ARG A 140 -21.89 10.06 -11.06
CA ARG A 140 -22.37 10.65 -12.31
C ARG A 140 -21.20 11.14 -13.14
N GLN A 141 -21.09 10.69 -14.39
CA GLN A 141 -20.09 11.17 -15.33
C GLN A 141 -20.75 11.44 -16.68
N LYS A 142 -20.58 12.66 -17.22
CA LYS A 142 -21.18 13.08 -18.51
C LYS A 142 -22.70 12.80 -18.60
N GLY A 143 -23.42 12.94 -17.49
CA GLY A 143 -24.87 12.72 -17.41
C GLY A 143 -25.30 11.26 -17.22
N ILE A 144 -24.37 10.31 -17.17
CA ILE A 144 -24.65 8.89 -16.93
C ILE A 144 -24.38 8.58 -15.46
N ASP A 145 -25.35 7.95 -14.80
CA ASP A 145 -25.20 7.41 -13.45
C ASP A 145 -24.72 5.97 -13.51
N THR A 146 -23.64 5.68 -12.78
CA THR A 146 -23.02 4.37 -12.71
C THR A 146 -22.90 3.96 -11.25
N ARG A 147 -23.26 2.71 -10.94
CA ARG A 147 -23.09 2.10 -9.61
C ARG A 147 -22.18 0.89 -9.74
N GLU A 148 -21.05 0.92 -9.05
CA GLU A 148 -20.01 -0.11 -9.14
C GLU A 148 -19.43 -0.41 -7.75
N ASP A 149 -18.89 -1.62 -7.59
CA ASP A 149 -18.03 -1.96 -6.46
C ASP A 149 -16.72 -1.18 -6.59
N PHE A 150 -16.17 -0.66 -5.49
CA PHE A 150 -14.91 0.07 -5.51
C PHE A 150 -13.84 -0.69 -6.28
N ALA A 151 -13.67 -1.99 -5.96
CA ALA A 151 -12.68 -2.85 -6.59
C ALA A 151 -12.78 -2.89 -8.12
N ALA A 152 -13.99 -2.77 -8.68
CA ALA A 152 -14.26 -2.84 -10.11
C ALA A 152 -14.09 -1.50 -10.85
N ILE A 153 -14.02 -0.37 -10.14
CA ILE A 153 -13.87 0.95 -10.76
C ILE A 153 -12.48 1.05 -11.41
N PRO A 154 -12.38 1.34 -12.72
CA PRO A 154 -11.09 1.44 -13.40
C PRO A 154 -10.19 2.58 -12.87
N PRO A 155 -8.85 2.42 -12.91
CA PRO A 155 -7.89 3.43 -12.47
C PRO A 155 -8.13 4.83 -13.07
N GLU A 156 -8.49 4.92 -14.34
CA GLU A 156 -8.74 6.17 -15.05
C GLU A 156 -9.98 6.90 -14.54
N VAL A 157 -11.03 6.17 -14.13
CA VAL A 157 -12.25 6.72 -13.53
C VAL A 157 -11.97 7.12 -12.08
N ARG A 158 -11.27 6.27 -11.30
CA ARG A 158 -10.86 6.55 -9.91
C ARG A 158 -10.18 7.90 -9.74
N ARG A 159 -9.37 8.31 -10.73
CA ARG A 159 -8.65 9.60 -10.73
C ARG A 159 -9.51 10.83 -11.02
N LEU A 160 -10.75 10.64 -11.48
CA LEU A 160 -11.71 11.68 -11.82
C LEU A 160 -12.80 11.84 -10.77
N LEU A 161 -12.93 10.89 -9.85
CA LEU A 161 -13.96 10.87 -8.82
C LEU A 161 -13.79 12.02 -7.82
N VAL A 162 -14.87 12.76 -7.60
CA VAL A 162 -14.98 13.82 -6.60
C VAL A 162 -16.33 13.74 -5.90
N ARG A 163 -16.41 14.24 -4.67
CA ARG A 163 -17.66 14.59 -4.00
C ARG A 163 -17.80 16.10 -3.99
N VAL A 164 -19.02 16.59 -4.17
CA VAL A 164 -19.34 18.01 -4.02
C VAL A 164 -20.29 18.13 -2.83
N ASP A 165 -19.92 18.93 -1.84
CA ASP A 165 -20.80 19.17 -0.69
C ASP A 165 -21.90 20.21 -1.02
N ALA A 166 -22.82 20.43 -0.08
CA ALA A 166 -23.90 21.39 -0.24
C ALA A 166 -23.41 22.84 -0.46
N ALA A 167 -22.21 23.18 0.00
CA ALA A 167 -21.59 24.49 -0.18
C ALA A 167 -20.80 24.62 -1.50
N GLY A 168 -20.79 23.57 -2.33
CA GLY A 168 -20.04 23.54 -3.59
C GLY A 168 -18.53 23.37 -3.41
N TYR A 169 -18.08 22.91 -2.23
CA TYR A 169 -16.71 22.49 -1.99
C TYR A 169 -16.46 21.14 -2.67
N ILE A 170 -15.39 21.06 -3.46
CA ILE A 170 -15.09 19.87 -4.26
C ILE A 170 -13.99 19.08 -3.56
N GLU A 171 -14.33 17.86 -3.14
CA GLU A 171 -13.45 16.94 -2.44
C GLU A 171 -13.05 15.78 -3.37
N PRO A 172 -11.79 15.69 -3.83
CA PRO A 172 -11.32 14.53 -4.58
C PRO A 172 -11.50 13.25 -3.79
N LEU A 173 -12.00 12.19 -4.43
CA LEU A 173 -12.10 10.89 -3.77
C LEU A 173 -10.78 10.12 -3.81
N SER A 174 -9.79 10.53 -4.61
CA SER A 174 -8.46 9.90 -4.54
C SER A 174 -7.81 10.14 -3.18
N LEU A 175 -7.20 9.10 -2.62
CA LEU A 175 -6.47 9.17 -1.35
C LEU A 175 -5.32 10.18 -1.47
N PHE A 176 -4.38 9.93 -2.39
CA PHE A 176 -3.25 10.81 -2.64
C PHE A 176 -3.65 11.96 -3.56
N VAL A 177 -3.42 13.19 -3.11
CA VAL A 177 -3.76 14.41 -3.83
C VAL A 177 -2.48 15.13 -4.23
N GLY A 178 -2.40 15.53 -5.49
CA GLY A 178 -1.31 16.32 -6.06
C GLY A 178 -1.71 17.79 -6.25
N LYS A 179 -0.82 18.54 -6.88
CA LYS A 179 -1.07 19.95 -7.23
C LYS A 179 -2.33 20.07 -8.11
N GLY A 180 -3.24 20.95 -7.71
CA GLY A 180 -4.50 21.16 -8.44
C GLY A 180 -5.56 20.08 -8.23
N GLY A 181 -5.45 19.26 -7.18
CA GLY A 181 -6.54 18.42 -6.68
C GLY A 181 -6.68 17.06 -7.37
N ARG A 182 -5.81 16.73 -8.34
CA ARG A 182 -5.76 15.40 -8.97
C ARG A 182 -4.69 14.52 -8.33
N PRO A 183 -4.86 13.20 -8.30
CA PRO A 183 -3.80 12.31 -7.86
C PRO A 183 -2.56 12.42 -8.77
N PRO A 184 -1.34 12.33 -8.21
CA PRO A 184 -0.12 12.25 -9.02
C PRO A 184 -0.22 11.12 -10.05
N SER A 185 0.30 11.35 -11.26
CA SER A 185 0.39 10.29 -12.27
C SER A 185 1.47 9.27 -11.91
N GLN A 186 1.44 8.08 -12.53
CA GLN A 186 2.52 7.10 -12.38
C GLN A 186 3.89 7.68 -12.71
N ARG A 187 4.02 8.43 -13.81
CA ARG A 187 5.24 9.16 -14.15
C ARG A 187 5.70 10.09 -13.04
N ARG A 188 4.76 10.79 -12.38
CA ARG A 188 5.09 11.69 -11.28
C ARG A 188 5.52 10.93 -10.03
N TRP A 189 4.97 9.74 -9.78
CA TRP A 189 5.46 8.86 -8.71
C TRP A 189 6.86 8.37 -9.00
N HIS A 190 7.17 7.93 -10.21
CA HIS A 190 8.55 7.58 -10.60
C HIS A 190 9.52 8.75 -10.38
N GLN A 191 9.13 9.97 -10.75
CA GLN A 191 9.93 11.17 -10.44
C GLN A 191 10.17 11.33 -8.93
N TYR A 192 9.17 11.10 -8.08
CA TYR A 192 9.38 11.20 -6.62
C TYR A 192 10.36 10.15 -6.10
N PHE A 193 10.41 8.96 -6.70
CA PHE A 193 11.45 7.97 -6.39
C PHE A 193 12.83 8.44 -6.87
N GLU A 194 12.94 8.98 -8.09
CA GLU A 194 14.18 9.57 -8.60
C GLU A 194 14.68 10.68 -7.67
N ASP A 195 13.82 11.65 -7.34
CA ASP A 195 14.14 12.76 -6.43
C ASP A 195 14.62 12.26 -5.05
N ALA A 196 14.00 11.19 -4.53
CA ALA A 196 14.38 10.57 -3.26
C ALA A 196 15.74 9.83 -3.33
N ASN A 197 16.01 9.12 -4.43
CA ASN A 197 17.30 8.46 -4.67
C ASN A 197 18.43 9.48 -4.84
N ASP A 198 18.20 10.54 -5.63
CA ASP A 198 19.16 11.62 -5.83
C ASP A 198 19.51 12.30 -4.50
N ARG A 199 18.51 12.52 -3.65
CA ARG A 199 18.71 13.06 -2.31
C ARG A 199 19.56 12.14 -1.44
N LEU A 200 19.29 10.83 -1.44
CA LEU A 200 20.11 9.87 -0.70
C LEU A 200 21.56 9.86 -1.19
N ALA A 201 21.77 9.87 -2.51
CA ALA A 201 23.09 9.90 -3.12
C ALA A 201 23.87 11.17 -2.76
N ALA A 202 23.18 12.32 -2.63
CA ALA A 202 23.80 13.59 -2.25
C ALA A 202 24.42 13.57 -0.83
N PHE A 203 23.98 12.67 0.05
CA PHE A 203 24.57 12.50 1.39
C PHE A 203 25.74 11.49 1.43
N GLY A 204 26.15 10.95 0.29
CA GLY A 204 27.32 10.07 0.17
C GLY A 204 27.20 8.83 1.06
N SER A 205 28.17 8.65 1.96
CA SER A 205 28.26 7.49 2.87
C SER A 205 27.59 7.69 4.23
N SER A 206 26.90 8.81 4.47
CA SER A 206 26.18 9.02 5.74
C SER A 206 24.94 8.12 5.88
N PRO A 207 24.12 7.91 4.83
CA PRO A 207 23.11 6.85 4.82
C PRO A 207 23.75 5.45 4.69
N PRO A 208 23.02 4.37 5.00
CA PRO A 208 23.48 3.01 4.67
C PRO A 208 23.70 2.87 3.16
N THR A 209 24.60 1.97 2.76
CA THR A 209 24.85 1.68 1.34
C THR A 209 23.55 1.32 0.63
N MET A 210 23.08 2.21 -0.24
CA MET A 210 21.85 2.04 -1.01
C MET A 210 22.12 1.28 -2.31
N PRO A 211 21.13 0.54 -2.85
CA PRO A 211 21.20 0.09 -4.23
C PRO A 211 21.23 1.31 -5.19
N PRO A 212 21.67 1.12 -6.47
CA PRO A 212 21.82 2.24 -7.41
C PRO A 212 20.58 3.12 -7.58
N ALA A 213 19.40 2.50 -7.55
CA ALA A 213 18.12 3.20 -7.50
C ALA A 213 17.08 2.28 -6.90
N VAL A 214 16.35 2.78 -5.89
CA VAL A 214 15.16 2.13 -5.35
C VAL A 214 13.95 2.54 -6.19
N THR A 215 13.12 1.57 -6.56
CA THR A 215 11.91 1.74 -7.36
C THR A 215 10.69 1.20 -6.62
N PRO A 216 9.45 1.52 -7.08
CA PRO A 216 8.24 0.90 -6.53
C PRO A 216 8.25 -0.63 -6.57
N HIS A 217 9.00 -1.23 -7.51
CA HIS A 217 9.09 -2.68 -7.64
C HIS A 217 9.92 -3.30 -6.51
N ASP A 218 10.96 -2.60 -6.05
CA ASP A 218 11.80 -3.05 -4.94
C ASP A 218 11.02 -3.06 -3.62
N LEU A 219 10.10 -2.09 -3.40
CA LEU A 219 9.21 -2.12 -2.22
C LEU A 219 8.31 -3.35 -2.22
N ARG A 220 7.75 -3.71 -3.38
CA ARG A 220 6.94 -4.92 -3.54
C ARG A 220 7.75 -6.20 -3.34
N HIS A 221 8.99 -6.23 -3.82
CA HIS A 221 9.90 -7.35 -3.57
C HIS A 221 10.26 -7.48 -2.10
N THR A 222 10.54 -6.35 -1.44
CA THR A 222 10.82 -6.31 0.00
C THR A 222 9.63 -6.86 0.80
N PHE A 223 8.41 -6.39 0.51
CA PHE A 223 7.19 -6.96 1.09
C PHE A 223 7.13 -8.47 0.89
N ALA A 224 7.36 -8.94 -0.33
CA ALA A 224 7.19 -10.35 -0.66
C ALA A 224 8.17 -11.26 0.09
N VAL A 225 9.44 -10.87 0.18
CA VAL A 225 10.46 -11.63 0.90
C VAL A 225 10.16 -11.68 2.40
N VAL A 226 9.82 -10.53 2.99
CA VAL A 226 9.51 -10.43 4.43
C VAL A 226 8.24 -11.22 4.76
N MET A 227 7.18 -11.04 3.96
CA MET A 227 5.93 -11.76 4.14
C MET A 227 6.11 -13.28 4.01
N LEU A 228 6.91 -13.73 3.04
CA LEU A 228 7.20 -15.15 2.87
C LEU A 228 7.86 -15.73 4.13
N ARG A 229 8.83 -15.01 4.70
CA ARG A 229 9.51 -15.41 5.92
C ARG A 229 8.55 -15.49 7.10
N SER A 230 7.72 -14.47 7.31
CA SER A 230 6.70 -14.48 8.37
C SER A 230 5.75 -15.67 8.24
N LEU A 231 5.25 -15.92 7.03
CA LEU A 231 4.36 -17.05 6.74
C LEU A 231 5.06 -18.41 6.97
N GLN A 232 6.33 -18.55 6.59
CA GLN A 232 7.10 -19.77 6.84
C GLN A 232 7.34 -20.00 8.33
N ARG A 233 7.74 -18.97 9.09
CA ARG A 233 7.88 -19.05 10.54
C ARG A 233 6.58 -19.47 11.21
N ARG A 234 5.45 -18.88 10.78
CA ARG A 234 4.13 -19.23 11.31
C ARG A 234 3.73 -20.66 10.97
N ALA A 235 3.95 -21.11 9.74
CA ALA A 235 3.73 -22.50 9.35
C ALA A 235 4.58 -23.48 10.18
N MET A 236 5.86 -23.16 10.43
CA MET A 236 6.71 -23.96 11.31
C MET A 236 6.18 -24.05 12.75
N LEU A 237 5.73 -22.92 13.32
CA LEU A 237 5.14 -22.90 14.67
C LEU A 237 3.85 -23.73 14.74
N LEU A 238 3.00 -23.66 13.72
CA LEU A 238 1.79 -24.48 13.62
C LEU A 238 2.13 -25.98 13.58
N GLU A 239 3.09 -26.38 12.74
CA GLU A 239 3.57 -27.77 12.67
C GLU A 239 4.16 -28.26 13.99
N GLN A 240 4.92 -27.42 14.71
CA GLN A 240 5.47 -27.77 16.03
C GLN A 240 4.38 -27.92 17.11
N SER A 241 3.30 -27.14 17.02
CA SER A 241 2.18 -27.20 17.97
C SER A 241 1.25 -28.40 17.77
N ARG A 242 1.38 -29.13 16.66
CA ARG A 242 0.57 -30.32 16.39
C ARG A 242 0.94 -31.46 17.33
N THR A 243 -0.07 -32.04 17.97
CA THR A 243 0.05 -33.31 18.70
C THR A 243 0.49 -34.40 17.71
N ARG A 244 1.51 -35.21 18.06
CA ARG A 244 2.09 -36.28 17.21
C ARG A 244 1.11 -37.38 16.75
N THR A 245 -0.17 -37.26 17.08
CA THR A 245 -1.24 -38.22 16.77
C THR A 245 -2.18 -37.63 15.72
N GLY A 246 -1.83 -37.81 14.44
CA GLY A 246 -2.68 -37.43 13.30
C GLY A 246 -1.87 -36.82 12.16
N PHE A 247 -2.17 -37.21 10.92
CA PHE A 247 -1.71 -36.49 9.73
C PHE A 247 -2.63 -35.27 9.55
N GLY A 248 -2.05 -34.07 9.39
CA GLY A 248 -2.83 -32.89 9.02
C GLY A 248 -3.60 -33.12 7.71
N THR A 249 -4.79 -32.54 7.57
CA THR A 249 -5.56 -32.73 6.33
C THR A 249 -4.85 -32.06 5.14
N ILE A 250 -5.05 -32.59 3.92
CA ILE A 250 -4.51 -31.96 2.70
C ILE A 250 -4.99 -30.51 2.59
N SER A 251 -6.23 -30.23 2.99
CA SER A 251 -6.82 -28.89 3.04
C SER A 251 -6.03 -27.96 3.97
N GLU A 252 -5.69 -28.38 5.18
CA GLU A 252 -4.83 -27.60 6.09
C GLU A 252 -3.47 -27.29 5.48
N HIS A 253 -2.82 -28.29 4.87
CA HIS A 253 -1.51 -28.08 4.24
C HIS A 253 -1.56 -27.08 3.07
N ILE A 254 -2.70 -26.98 2.37
CA ILE A 254 -2.91 -26.00 1.31
C ILE A 254 -3.20 -24.60 1.89
N VAL A 255 -4.05 -24.50 2.91
CA VAL A 255 -4.44 -23.23 3.56
C VAL A 255 -3.23 -22.57 4.23
N HIS A 256 -2.40 -23.35 4.92
CA HIS A 256 -1.21 -22.85 5.60
C HIS A 256 0.04 -22.82 4.71
N ASN A 257 -0.09 -23.04 3.41
CA ASN A 257 1.06 -23.02 2.51
C ASN A 257 1.58 -21.58 2.31
N PRO A 258 2.80 -21.25 2.77
CA PRO A 258 3.32 -19.88 2.71
C PRO A 258 3.41 -19.32 1.29
N LEU A 259 3.75 -20.15 0.31
CA LEU A 259 3.88 -19.72 -1.09
C LEU A 259 2.53 -19.45 -1.74
N LEU A 260 1.53 -20.29 -1.49
CA LEU A 260 0.18 -20.09 -2.03
C LEU A 260 -0.47 -18.85 -1.42
N THR A 261 -0.30 -18.65 -0.11
CA THR A 261 -0.76 -17.45 0.59
C THR A 261 -0.10 -16.20 0.01
N LEU A 262 1.23 -16.20 -0.15
CA LEU A 262 1.92 -15.07 -0.76
C LEU A 262 1.51 -14.85 -2.23
N GLN A 263 1.31 -15.93 -3.00
CA GLN A 263 0.86 -15.84 -4.39
C GLN A 263 -0.50 -15.13 -4.49
N ARG A 264 -1.45 -15.48 -3.60
CA ARG A 264 -2.77 -14.84 -3.50
C ARG A 264 -2.64 -13.39 -3.09
N LEU A 265 -1.89 -13.12 -2.02
CA LEU A 265 -1.60 -11.75 -1.55
C LEU A 265 -1.01 -10.88 -2.65
N LEU A 266 -0.12 -11.40 -3.49
CA LEU A 266 0.49 -10.62 -4.56
C LEU A 266 -0.31 -10.62 -5.87
N GLY A 267 -1.35 -11.46 -6.00
CA GLY A 267 -2.09 -11.63 -7.26
C GLY A 267 -1.22 -12.21 -8.38
N HIS A 268 -0.30 -13.12 -8.04
CA HIS A 268 0.62 -13.73 -9.01
C HIS A 268 -0.09 -14.79 -9.86
N ALA A 269 0.10 -14.67 -11.18
CA ALA A 269 -0.55 -15.56 -12.14
C ALA A 269 -0.04 -16.98 -12.10
N SER A 270 1.28 -17.10 -11.94
CA SER A 270 2.01 -18.37 -11.91
C SER A 270 2.71 -18.51 -10.56
N PRO A 271 2.69 -19.71 -9.95
CA PRO A 271 3.52 -20.02 -8.78
C PRO A 271 5.01 -19.77 -9.04
N SER A 272 5.48 -19.97 -10.28
CA SER A 272 6.88 -19.72 -10.63
C SER A 272 7.31 -18.26 -10.42
N THR A 273 6.39 -17.29 -10.53
CA THR A 273 6.67 -15.88 -10.20
C THR A 273 6.93 -15.70 -8.70
N THR A 274 6.22 -16.45 -7.85
CA THR A 274 6.37 -16.38 -6.39
C THR A 274 7.58 -17.18 -5.91
N MET A 275 7.88 -18.32 -6.54
CA MET A 275 9.03 -19.17 -6.20
C MET A 275 10.37 -18.44 -6.30
N VAL A 276 10.46 -17.38 -7.12
CA VAL A 276 11.67 -16.55 -7.22
C VAL A 276 12.11 -16.04 -5.83
N TYR A 277 11.17 -15.73 -4.93
CA TYR A 277 11.46 -15.20 -3.60
C TYR A 277 12.09 -16.21 -2.64
N LEU A 278 11.93 -17.53 -2.86
CA LEU A 278 12.50 -18.56 -1.99
C LEU A 278 14.02 -18.42 -1.83
N ARG A 279 14.70 -18.00 -2.89
CA ARG A 279 16.15 -17.82 -2.91
C ARG A 279 16.64 -16.65 -2.04
N PHE A 280 15.72 -15.77 -1.63
CA PHE A 280 16.03 -14.54 -0.90
C PHE A 280 15.51 -14.55 0.53
N VAL A 281 14.78 -15.61 0.94
CA VAL A 281 14.24 -15.68 2.31
C VAL A 281 15.36 -15.90 3.32
N ASP A 282 16.33 -16.76 3.01
CA ASP A 282 17.47 -17.02 3.89
C ASP A 282 18.41 -15.81 4.00
N GLU A 283 18.45 -14.97 2.96
CA GLU A 283 19.23 -13.72 2.91
C GLU A 283 18.50 -12.54 3.57
N SER A 284 17.22 -12.70 3.90
CA SER A 284 16.46 -11.64 4.54
C SER A 284 16.96 -11.41 5.97
N ASP A 285 17.38 -10.19 6.26
CA ASP A 285 17.91 -9.80 7.57
C ASP A 285 16.80 -9.88 8.65
N GLU A 286 17.11 -10.45 9.81
CA GLU A 286 16.19 -10.49 10.97
C GLU A 286 15.73 -9.08 11.40
N LEU A 287 16.53 -8.06 11.14
CA LEU A 287 16.17 -6.68 11.43
C LEU A 287 15.03 -6.17 10.56
N ILE A 288 14.95 -6.59 9.28
CA ILE A 288 13.81 -6.27 8.40
C ILE A 288 12.54 -6.92 8.94
N GLN A 289 12.68 -8.15 9.42
CA GLN A 289 11.60 -8.93 9.98
C GLN A 289 11.04 -8.31 11.27
N ARG A 290 11.91 -7.90 12.21
CA ARG A 290 11.50 -7.19 13.43
C ARG A 290 10.88 -5.82 13.13
N ALA A 291 11.37 -5.13 12.11
CA ALA A 291 10.79 -3.86 11.70
C ALA A 291 9.40 -4.03 11.09
N PHE A 292 9.21 -5.06 10.28
CA PHE A 292 7.90 -5.41 9.74
C PHE A 292 6.94 -5.88 10.83
N GLU A 293 7.42 -6.65 11.80
CA GLU A 293 6.68 -7.01 13.03
C GLU A 293 6.38 -5.77 13.88
N SER A 294 7.26 -4.77 13.95
CA SER A 294 6.97 -3.49 14.62
C SER A 294 5.94 -2.61 13.88
N TRP A 295 5.64 -2.94 12.61
CA TRP A 295 4.52 -2.35 11.88
C TRP A 295 3.22 -3.12 12.06
N SER A 296 3.30 -4.34 12.59
CA SER A 296 2.13 -5.08 13.05
C SER A 296 1.57 -4.46 14.33
N ASP A 297 0.30 -4.73 14.59
CA ASP A 297 -0.44 -4.15 15.70
C ASP A 297 0.18 -4.62 17.04
N ASP A 298 0.16 -3.80 18.09
CA ASP A 298 0.55 -4.21 19.46
C ASP A 298 -0.25 -5.45 19.93
N THR A 299 -1.36 -5.75 19.25
CA THR A 299 -2.26 -6.86 19.55
C THR A 299 -2.25 -8.02 18.54
N ARG A 300 -1.71 -7.86 17.31
CA ARG A 300 -1.82 -8.90 16.26
C ARG A 300 -0.73 -8.79 15.18
N ASP A 301 0.01 -9.89 14.99
CA ASP A 301 0.96 -10.07 13.90
C ASP A 301 0.25 -10.12 12.53
N TYR A 302 0.83 -9.46 11.51
CA TYR A 302 0.26 -9.36 10.16
C TYR A 302 0.08 -10.73 9.51
N ALA A 303 1.04 -11.65 9.67
CA ALA A 303 0.91 -12.99 9.08
C ALA A 303 -0.23 -13.79 9.73
N THR A 304 -0.43 -13.59 11.03
CA THR A 304 -1.58 -14.16 11.76
C THR A 304 -2.90 -13.61 11.20
N TYR A 305 -3.03 -12.29 11.03
CA TYR A 305 -4.24 -11.71 10.44
C TYR A 305 -4.54 -12.25 9.03
N VAL A 306 -3.52 -12.34 8.17
CA VAL A 306 -3.70 -12.88 6.80
C VAL A 306 -4.19 -14.33 6.84
N LEU A 307 -3.66 -15.17 7.72
CA LEU A 307 -4.07 -16.56 7.83
C LEU A 307 -5.49 -16.69 8.38
N ASP A 308 -5.85 -15.91 9.41
CA ASP A 308 -7.19 -15.89 9.97
C ASP A 308 -8.24 -15.47 8.92
N GLU A 309 -7.95 -14.47 8.08
CA GLU A 309 -8.82 -14.08 6.97
C GLU A 309 -8.98 -15.19 5.93
N LEU A 310 -7.89 -15.89 5.59
CA LEU A 310 -7.94 -17.01 4.66
C LEU A 310 -8.74 -18.21 5.23
N GLU A 311 -8.67 -18.44 6.53
CA GLU A 311 -9.48 -19.44 7.22
C GLU A 311 -10.98 -19.08 7.17
N LEU A 312 -11.33 -17.82 7.43
CA LEU A 312 -12.71 -17.34 7.32
C LEU A 312 -13.25 -17.47 5.88
N GLU A 313 -12.43 -17.17 4.87
CA GLU A 313 -12.80 -17.35 3.46
C GLU A 313 -12.99 -18.84 3.09
N ALA A 314 -12.14 -19.72 3.62
CA ALA A 314 -12.25 -21.17 3.40
C ALA A 314 -13.46 -21.81 4.11
N GLN A 315 -13.89 -21.27 5.25
CA GLN A 315 -15.09 -21.72 5.97
C GLN A 315 -16.40 -21.20 5.35
N SER A 316 -16.33 -20.11 4.58
CA SER A 316 -17.48 -19.47 3.93
C SER A 316 -17.72 -19.94 2.49
N SER A 317 -16.87 -20.83 1.97
CA SER A 317 -16.92 -21.41 0.61
C SER A 317 -17.40 -22.85 0.63
#